data_AF-A0A520A7P2-F1
#
_entry.id   AF-A0A520A7P2-F1
#
_cell.length_a   1.000
_cell.length_b   1.000
_cell.length_c   1.000
_cell.angle_alpha   90.00
_cell.angle_beta   90.00
_cell.angle_gamma   90.00
#
_symmetry.space_group_name_H-M   'P 1'
#
loop_
_entity.id
_entity.type
_entity.pdbx_description
1 polymer ?
#
loop_
_entity_poly.entity_id
_entity_poly.type
_entity_poly.pdbx_seq_one_letter_code
_entity_poly.pdbx_strand_id
1 'polypeptide(L)'
;MKKYFMIVFLAATCFRSFSQQVFEMPRGVDSRLSSFENMNGVKGEGAKTNKTAKGNAWEWVKPGETKSLLDIKGQGTLQRIWLTIDQNPVKLRSLRLQCFWDNAEKPAVDVPMGDFFGYNVGKQVAFQSVFFSSGEGRSFNCYIPMPFLKMRTGTLYQPHLAFETHI
;
A
#
# COMPACT_ATOMS: atom_id res chain seq x y z
N MET A 1 2.68 18.38 52.47
CA MET A 1 1.73 18.74 51.38
C MET A 1 2.35 18.64 49.98
N LYS A 2 3.58 19.13 49.72
CA LYS A 2 4.22 19.07 48.39
C LYS A 2 4.48 17.65 47.81
N LYS A 3 4.82 16.65 48.65
CA LYS A 3 5.09 15.27 48.19
C LYS A 3 3.86 14.56 47.61
N TYR A 4 2.68 14.76 48.20
CA TYR A 4 1.44 14.18 47.70
C TYR A 4 0.97 14.84 46.41
N PHE A 5 1.19 16.15 46.27
CA PHE A 5 0.88 16.89 45.03
C PHE A 5 1.71 16.36 43.83
N MET A 6 2.99 16.06 44.06
CA MET A 6 3.89 15.52 43.04
C MET A 6 3.53 14.08 42.64
N ILE A 7 3.06 13.25 43.57
CA ILE A 7 2.59 11.87 43.28
C ILE A 7 1.28 11.89 42.49
N VAL A 8 0.35 12.79 42.82
CA VAL A 8 -0.90 12.96 42.06
C VAL A 8 -0.63 13.48 40.65
N PHE A 9 0.34 14.38 40.48
CA PHE A 9 0.75 14.87 39.16
C PHE A 9 1.37 13.77 38.30
N LEU A 10 2.21 12.90 38.89
CA LEU A 10 2.81 11.76 38.19
C LEU A 10 1.78 10.72 37.75
N ALA A 11 0.77 10.45 38.59
CA ALA A 11 -0.33 9.56 38.27
C ALA A 11 -1.26 10.13 37.18
N ALA A 12 -1.43 11.46 37.12
CA ALA A 12 -2.21 12.14 36.09
C ALA A 12 -1.51 12.19 34.72
N THR A 13 -0.17 12.06 34.69
CA THR A 13 0.60 12.02 33.43
C THR A 13 0.70 10.63 32.80
N CYS A 14 0.12 9.58 33.41
CA CYS A 14 -0.12 8.31 32.74
C CYS A 14 -1.30 8.41 31.75
N PHE A 15 -1.23 9.36 30.82
CA PHE A 15 -1.96 9.21 29.57
C PHE A 15 -1.42 7.95 28.91
N ARG A 16 -2.25 6.91 28.85
CA ARG A 16 -1.99 5.78 27.96
C ARG A 16 -1.87 6.36 26.56
N SER A 17 -0.67 6.41 25.99
CA SER A 17 -0.52 6.50 24.54
C SER A 17 -1.25 5.30 23.96
N PHE A 18 -2.45 5.52 23.46
CA PHE A 18 -3.13 4.53 22.64
C PHE A 18 -2.31 4.42 21.36
N SER A 19 -1.54 3.34 21.24
CA SER A 19 -0.91 3.00 19.98
C SER A 19 -2.03 2.73 18.97
N GLN A 20 -1.94 3.34 17.79
CA GLN A 20 -2.83 3.04 16.69
C GLN A 20 -2.72 1.54 16.39
N GLN A 21 -3.80 0.78 16.56
CA GLN A 21 -3.80 -0.60 16.11
C GLN A 21 -3.67 -0.61 14.58
N VAL A 22 -2.61 -1.24 14.08
CA VAL A 22 -2.27 -1.22 12.64
C VAL A 22 -3.34 -1.90 11.78
N PHE A 23 -4.14 -2.77 12.40
CA PHE A 23 -5.19 -3.54 11.73
C PHE A 23 -6.60 -3.01 12.00
N GLU A 24 -6.76 -1.97 12.83
CA GLU A 24 -8.05 -1.32 13.04
C GLU A 24 -8.15 -0.07 12.17
N MET A 25 -9.23 0.00 11.38
CA MET A 25 -9.54 1.18 10.61
C MET A 25 -9.84 2.37 11.55
N PRO A 26 -9.15 3.52 11.39
CA PRO A 26 -9.45 4.72 12.16
C PRO A 26 -10.91 5.14 11.98
N ARG A 27 -11.50 5.77 13.00
CA ARG A 27 -12.86 6.34 12.88
C ARG A 27 -12.83 7.61 12.01
N GLY A 28 -13.87 7.79 11.20
CA GLY A 28 -14.02 9.00 10.38
C GLY A 28 -13.15 9.05 9.13
N VAL A 29 -12.60 7.91 8.70
CA VAL A 29 -11.89 7.77 7.43
C VAL A 29 -12.73 6.92 6.47
N ASP A 30 -12.50 7.10 5.18
CA ASP A 30 -13.17 6.40 4.10
C ASP A 30 -12.20 5.43 3.41
N SER A 31 -12.54 4.14 3.32
CA SER A 31 -11.73 3.21 2.51
C SER A 31 -12.02 3.42 1.01
N ARG A 32 -10.96 3.31 0.21
CA ARG A 32 -10.94 3.44 -1.25
C ARG A 32 -10.01 2.37 -1.84
N LEU A 33 -10.39 1.81 -2.98
CA LEU A 33 -9.61 0.80 -3.69
C LEU A 33 -9.25 1.30 -5.09
N SER A 34 -7.99 1.66 -5.30
CA SER A 34 -7.47 1.96 -6.64
C SER A 34 -7.07 0.68 -7.35
N SER A 35 -7.54 0.50 -8.59
CA SER A 35 -7.10 -0.57 -9.47
C SER A 35 -7.22 -0.13 -10.93
N PHE A 36 -6.79 -0.94 -11.89
CA PHE A 36 -6.86 -0.56 -13.31
C PHE A 36 -8.27 -0.33 -13.86
N GLU A 37 -9.31 -0.83 -13.20
CA GLU A 37 -10.70 -0.50 -13.57
C GLU A 37 -11.23 0.79 -12.93
N ASN A 38 -10.64 1.21 -11.80
CA ASN A 38 -11.08 2.37 -11.04
C ASN A 38 -9.86 3.05 -10.42
N MET A 39 -9.16 3.82 -11.25
CA MET A 39 -7.97 4.54 -10.81
C MET A 39 -8.34 5.53 -9.71
N ASN A 40 -7.52 5.61 -8.67
CA ASN A 40 -7.73 6.43 -7.47
C ASN A 40 -8.98 6.05 -6.64
N GLY A 41 -9.65 4.95 -6.98
CA GLY A 41 -10.72 4.38 -6.17
C GLY A 41 -11.92 5.29 -5.99
N VAL A 42 -12.38 5.97 -7.05
CA VAL A 42 -13.53 6.88 -6.98
C VAL A 42 -14.78 6.09 -6.52
N LYS A 43 -15.50 6.64 -5.55
CA LYS A 43 -16.62 5.96 -4.89
C LYS A 43 -17.72 5.64 -5.91
N GLY A 44 -18.11 4.36 -5.99
CA GLY A 44 -19.17 3.89 -6.89
C GLY A 44 -18.74 3.65 -8.34
N GLU A 45 -17.47 3.89 -8.69
CA GLU A 45 -16.97 3.74 -10.06
C GLU A 45 -16.38 2.35 -10.37
N GLY A 46 -16.19 1.50 -9.36
CA GLY A 46 -15.73 0.13 -9.53
C GLY A 46 -16.73 -0.77 -10.26
N ALA A 47 -16.24 -1.79 -10.95
CA ALA A 47 -17.05 -2.85 -11.57
C ALA A 47 -18.12 -2.38 -12.58
N LYS A 48 -18.01 -1.16 -13.10
CA LYS A 48 -18.96 -0.60 -14.09
C LYS A 48 -18.83 -1.23 -15.47
N THR A 49 -17.61 -1.61 -15.86
CA THR A 49 -17.30 -2.08 -17.21
C THR A 49 -17.73 -3.53 -17.47
N ASN A 50 -17.98 -4.32 -16.42
CA ASN A 50 -18.37 -5.73 -16.54
C ASN A 50 -19.56 -6.09 -15.64
N LYS A 51 -20.69 -5.39 -15.79
CA LYS A 51 -21.98 -5.74 -15.15
C LYS A 51 -21.85 -6.09 -13.65
N THR A 52 -21.23 -5.22 -12.87
CA THR A 52 -20.94 -5.38 -11.42
C THR A 52 -19.83 -6.37 -11.04
N ALA A 53 -19.21 -7.04 -12.01
CA ALA A 53 -17.94 -7.75 -11.85
C ALA A 53 -16.74 -6.87 -12.26
N LYS A 54 -15.54 -7.29 -11.84
CA LYS A 54 -14.28 -6.62 -12.20
C LYS A 54 -14.10 -6.68 -13.71
N GLY A 55 -13.96 -5.53 -14.36
CA GLY A 55 -13.88 -5.45 -15.83
C GLY A 55 -12.48 -5.26 -16.38
N ASN A 56 -11.59 -4.64 -15.60
CA ASN A 56 -10.17 -4.54 -15.94
C ASN A 56 -9.32 -5.00 -14.75
N ALA A 57 -8.98 -6.28 -14.73
CA ALA A 57 -8.24 -6.88 -13.62
C ALA A 57 -6.73 -6.60 -13.68
N TRP A 58 -6.20 -6.25 -14.86
CA TRP A 58 -4.77 -6.18 -15.12
C TRP A 58 -4.40 -5.42 -16.37
N GLU A 59 -3.16 -4.93 -16.39
CA GLU A 59 -2.63 -4.18 -17.51
C GLU A 59 -1.25 -4.70 -17.90
N TRP A 60 -0.96 -4.63 -19.19
CA TRP A 60 0.41 -4.77 -19.67
C TRP A 60 1.15 -3.46 -19.41
N VAL A 61 2.41 -3.58 -18.99
CA VAL A 61 3.34 -2.46 -18.96
C VAL A 61 4.50 -2.85 -19.86
N LYS A 62 4.78 -2.04 -20.88
CA LYS A 62 5.83 -2.29 -21.87
C LYS A 62 7.20 -1.94 -21.31
N PRO A 63 8.30 -2.47 -21.89
CA PRO A 63 9.64 -2.08 -21.48
C PRO A 63 9.83 -0.56 -21.56
N GLY A 64 10.29 0.06 -20.47
CA GLY A 64 10.45 1.51 -20.35
C GLY A 64 9.15 2.30 -20.09
N GLU A 65 7.99 1.65 -20.04
CA GLU A 65 6.73 2.29 -19.71
C GLU A 65 6.57 2.44 -18.18
N THR A 66 6.13 3.62 -17.77
CA THR A 66 5.69 3.90 -16.40
C THR A 66 4.17 3.95 -16.37
N LYS A 67 3.52 3.16 -15.52
CA LYS A 67 2.10 3.34 -15.21
C LYS A 67 1.94 3.96 -13.84
N SER A 68 1.14 5.03 -13.78
CA SER A 68 0.64 5.55 -12.51
C SER A 68 -0.45 4.61 -12.00
N LEU A 69 -0.40 4.29 -10.73
CA LEU A 69 -1.29 3.31 -10.10
C LEU A 69 -2.13 3.93 -8.98
N LEU A 70 -1.65 5.06 -8.49
CA LEU A 70 -2.30 5.86 -7.48
C LEU A 70 -1.78 7.29 -7.59
N ASP A 71 -2.67 8.26 -7.72
CA ASP A 71 -2.38 9.68 -7.75
C ASP A 71 -3.47 10.43 -6.98
N ILE A 72 -3.22 10.63 -5.68
CA ILE A 72 -4.16 11.22 -4.73
C ILE A 72 -3.65 12.60 -4.31
N LYS A 73 -4.47 13.63 -4.54
CA LYS A 73 -4.19 15.03 -4.18
C LYS A 73 -4.58 15.42 -2.74
N GLY A 74 -5.14 14.48 -1.98
CA GLY A 74 -5.54 14.64 -0.58
C GLY A 74 -4.71 13.78 0.37
N GLN A 75 -4.91 14.00 1.66
CA GLN A 75 -4.26 13.22 2.71
C GLN A 75 -4.88 11.83 2.83
N GLY A 76 -4.11 10.88 3.34
CA GLY A 76 -4.60 9.54 3.59
C GLY A 76 -3.48 8.63 4.09
N THR A 77 -3.81 7.35 4.22
CA THR A 77 -2.84 6.29 4.52
C THR A 77 -3.04 5.16 3.52
N LEU A 78 -1.97 4.81 2.80
CA LEU A 78 -1.95 3.57 2.04
C LEU A 78 -1.82 2.42 3.04
N GLN A 79 -2.86 1.60 3.14
CA GLN A 79 -2.91 0.51 4.12
C GLN A 79 -2.64 -0.86 3.51
N ARG A 80 -2.96 -1.06 2.23
CA ARG A 80 -2.66 -2.32 1.56
C ARG A 80 -2.21 -2.14 0.12
N ILE A 81 -1.14 -2.83 -0.23
CA ILE A 81 -0.77 -3.11 -1.62
C ILE A 81 -1.01 -4.60 -1.87
N TRP A 82 -1.80 -4.91 -2.89
CA TRP A 82 -1.98 -6.28 -3.37
C TRP A 82 -1.73 -6.36 -4.86
N LEU A 83 -0.90 -7.31 -5.28
CA LEU A 83 -0.66 -7.58 -6.68
C LEU A 83 -0.31 -9.04 -6.98
N THR A 84 -0.40 -9.39 -8.26
CA THR A 84 0.18 -10.62 -8.79
C THR A 84 1.07 -10.33 -9.99
N ILE A 85 2.19 -11.02 -10.04
CA ILE A 85 3.18 -10.97 -11.12
C ILE A 85 3.43 -12.41 -11.54
N ASP A 86 3.64 -12.59 -12.83
CA ASP A 86 4.10 -13.85 -13.41
C ASP A 86 5.37 -14.36 -12.69
N GLN A 87 5.49 -15.68 -12.53
CA GLN A 87 6.49 -16.35 -11.70
C GLN A 87 7.89 -16.40 -12.33
N ASN A 88 8.23 -15.40 -13.13
CA ASN A 88 9.50 -15.31 -13.84
C ASN A 88 10.52 -14.51 -13.00
N PRO A 89 11.63 -15.12 -12.56
CA PRO A 89 12.66 -14.43 -11.77
C PRO A 89 13.21 -13.15 -12.42
N VAL A 90 13.29 -13.13 -13.76
CA VAL A 90 13.75 -11.95 -14.52
C VAL A 90 12.75 -10.81 -14.38
N LYS A 91 11.45 -11.11 -14.47
CA LYS A 91 10.39 -10.12 -14.32
C LYS A 91 10.44 -9.51 -12.92
N LEU A 92 10.54 -10.30 -11.86
CA LEU A 92 10.56 -9.82 -10.47
C LEU A 92 11.61 -8.74 -10.18
N ARG A 93 12.75 -8.79 -10.88
CA ARG A 93 13.83 -7.78 -10.77
C ARG A 93 13.77 -6.67 -11.81
N SER A 94 12.97 -6.85 -12.87
CA SER A 94 12.80 -5.86 -13.94
C SER A 94 11.69 -4.85 -13.63
N LEU A 95 10.75 -5.19 -12.75
CA LEU A 95 9.75 -4.24 -12.27
C LEU A 95 10.31 -3.40 -11.14
N ARG A 96 10.01 -2.10 -11.13
CA ARG A 96 10.42 -1.17 -10.08
C ARG A 96 9.21 -0.44 -9.52
N LEU A 97 9.03 -0.51 -8.21
CA LEU A 97 8.00 0.22 -7.49
C LEU A 97 8.55 1.57 -7.04
N GLN A 98 7.84 2.64 -7.40
CA GLN A 98 8.20 4.01 -7.03
C GLN A 98 7.03 4.70 -6.32
N CYS A 99 7.23 5.09 -5.07
CA CYS A 99 6.25 5.87 -4.30
C CYS A 99 6.81 7.25 -3.96
N PHE A 100 6.05 8.28 -4.30
CA PHE A 100 6.34 9.68 -4.03
C PHE A 100 5.30 10.21 -3.04
N TRP A 101 5.81 10.78 -1.95
CA TRP A 101 5.00 11.40 -0.90
C TRP A 101 5.10 12.92 -1.01
N ASP A 102 4.00 13.61 -0.75
CA ASP A 102 3.95 15.06 -0.52
C ASP A 102 4.58 15.90 -1.64
N ASN A 103 4.41 15.46 -2.89
CA ASN A 103 5.00 16.05 -4.09
C ASN A 103 6.55 16.11 -4.08
N ALA A 104 7.21 15.28 -3.28
CA ALA A 104 8.66 15.17 -3.33
C ALA A 104 9.14 14.76 -4.73
N GLU A 105 10.23 15.38 -5.21
CA GLU A 105 10.83 15.04 -6.50
C GLU A 105 11.51 13.66 -6.46
N LYS A 106 12.08 13.29 -5.30
CA LYS A 106 12.72 12.01 -5.08
C LYS A 106 11.70 10.99 -4.54
N PRO A 107 11.63 9.78 -5.11
CA PRO A 107 10.79 8.72 -4.54
C PRO A 107 11.31 8.30 -3.16
N ALA A 108 10.39 8.11 -2.23
CA ALA A 108 10.71 7.62 -0.89
C ALA A 108 10.82 6.08 -0.85
N VAL A 109 10.08 5.41 -1.73
CA VAL A 109 10.24 3.98 -2.03
C VAL A 109 10.68 3.88 -3.48
N ASP A 110 11.84 3.28 -3.73
CA ASP A 110 12.38 3.07 -5.09
C ASP A 110 13.18 1.77 -5.14
N VAL A 111 12.48 0.66 -5.34
CA VAL A 111 13.05 -0.69 -5.23
C VAL A 111 12.49 -1.63 -6.30
N PRO A 112 13.22 -2.68 -6.67
CA PRO A 112 12.64 -3.77 -7.45
C PRO A 112 11.43 -4.37 -6.74
N MET A 113 10.41 -4.74 -7.52
CA MET A 113 9.15 -5.24 -6.97
C MET A 113 9.36 -6.54 -6.19
N GLY A 114 10.17 -7.46 -6.69
CA GLY A 114 10.51 -8.69 -5.97
C GLY A 114 11.12 -8.40 -4.60
N ASP A 115 12.08 -7.47 -4.53
CA ASP A 115 12.78 -7.11 -3.29
C ASP A 115 11.84 -6.50 -2.26
N PHE A 116 10.92 -5.63 -2.68
CA PHE A 116 9.92 -5.02 -1.79
C PHE A 116 9.06 -6.05 -1.08
N PHE A 117 8.71 -7.15 -1.75
CA PHE A 117 7.85 -8.21 -1.23
C PHE A 117 8.62 -9.43 -0.69
N GLY A 118 9.93 -9.34 -0.50
CA GLY A 118 10.73 -10.42 0.09
C GLY A 118 11.15 -11.54 -0.87
N TYR A 119 11.05 -11.32 -2.18
CA TYR A 119 11.51 -12.23 -3.24
C TYR A 119 12.84 -11.82 -3.85
N ASN A 120 13.77 -11.39 -3.00
CA ASN A 120 15.09 -10.91 -3.39
C ASN A 120 15.91 -11.94 -4.19
N VAL A 121 15.72 -13.24 -3.94
CA VAL A 121 16.37 -14.34 -4.69
C VAL A 121 15.61 -14.77 -5.95
N GLY A 122 14.54 -14.06 -6.31
CA GLY A 122 13.73 -14.34 -7.52
C GLY A 122 12.90 -15.62 -7.44
N LYS A 123 12.86 -16.29 -6.28
CA LYS A 123 12.05 -17.49 -6.05
C LYS A 123 10.82 -17.10 -5.23
N GLN A 124 9.64 -17.30 -5.81
CA GLN A 124 8.42 -17.14 -5.05
C GLN A 124 8.16 -18.37 -4.19
N VAL A 125 7.85 -18.14 -2.92
CA VAL A 125 7.58 -19.16 -1.91
C VAL A 125 6.44 -18.67 -1.05
N ALA A 126 5.61 -19.59 -0.56
CA ALA A 126 4.57 -19.22 0.39
C ALA A 126 5.22 -18.75 1.69
N PHE A 127 4.80 -17.59 2.18
CA PHE A 127 5.23 -17.09 3.48
C PHE A 127 4.19 -16.12 4.04
N GLN A 128 4.25 -15.90 5.35
CA GLN A 128 3.40 -14.94 6.04
C GLN A 128 4.18 -14.28 7.16
N SER A 129 3.98 -12.97 7.30
CA SER A 129 4.49 -12.14 8.37
C SER A 129 3.41 -11.13 8.75
N VAL A 130 3.69 -10.29 9.74
CA VAL A 130 2.77 -9.24 10.19
C VAL A 130 2.44 -8.25 9.07
N PHE A 131 3.42 -7.90 8.24
CA PHE A 131 3.28 -6.86 7.22
C PHE A 131 3.29 -7.35 5.78
N PHE A 132 3.82 -8.55 5.54
CA PHE A 132 3.91 -9.13 4.19
C PHE A 132 3.37 -10.54 4.18
N SER A 133 2.68 -10.91 3.11
CA SER A 133 2.25 -12.29 2.92
C SER A 133 2.19 -12.67 1.45
N SER A 134 2.44 -13.94 1.20
CA SER A 134 2.23 -14.57 -0.09
C SER A 134 1.55 -15.93 0.07
N GLY A 135 0.24 -15.95 -0.16
CA GLY A 135 -0.51 -17.20 -0.28
C GLY A 135 0.00 -17.99 -1.48
N GLU A 136 0.33 -19.27 -1.26
CA GLU A 136 0.85 -20.21 -2.27
C GLU A 136 2.12 -19.72 -3.03
N GLY A 137 2.77 -18.64 -2.57
CA GLY A 137 3.85 -18.00 -3.32
C GLY A 137 3.39 -17.29 -4.59
N ARG A 138 2.13 -16.87 -4.67
CA ARG A 138 1.54 -16.26 -5.88
C ARG A 138 0.98 -14.86 -5.68
N SER A 139 0.75 -14.47 -4.43
CA SER A 139 0.20 -13.15 -4.07
C SER A 139 1.26 -12.26 -3.45
N PHE A 140 1.25 -10.97 -3.76
CA PHE A 140 2.19 -10.01 -3.19
C PHE A 140 1.38 -9.05 -2.33
N ASN A 141 1.37 -9.29 -1.01
CA ASN A 141 0.66 -8.44 -0.05
C ASN A 141 1.64 -7.63 0.78
N CYS A 142 1.33 -6.36 0.98
CA CYS A 142 1.99 -5.47 1.92
C CYS A 142 0.91 -4.71 2.71
N TYR A 143 1.05 -4.71 4.04
CA TYR A 143 0.15 -4.07 5.01
C TYR A 143 0.87 -3.00 5.84
N ILE A 144 2.03 -2.52 5.39
CA ILE A 144 2.74 -1.43 6.07
C ILE A 144 1.92 -0.15 5.87
N PRO A 145 1.48 0.53 6.95
CA PRO A 145 0.78 1.81 6.83
C PRO A 145 1.76 2.88 6.31
N MET A 146 1.43 3.50 5.17
CA MET A 146 2.22 4.59 4.59
C MET A 146 1.36 5.87 4.53
N PRO A 147 1.42 6.73 5.56
CA PRO A 147 0.68 7.99 5.60
C PRO A 147 1.26 9.01 4.61
N PHE A 148 0.38 9.84 4.04
CA PHE A 148 0.73 10.90 3.09
C PHE A 148 -0.24 12.09 3.19
N LEU A 149 0.21 13.30 2.85
CA LEU A 149 -0.66 14.46 2.59
C LEU A 149 -1.05 14.55 1.11
N LYS A 150 -0.15 14.09 0.22
CA LYS A 150 -0.39 13.85 -1.21
C LYS A 150 0.42 12.63 -1.64
N MET A 151 -0.10 11.85 -2.57
CA MET A 151 0.56 10.62 -3.02
C MET A 151 0.57 10.51 -4.52
N ARG A 152 1.72 10.11 -5.06
CA ARG A 152 1.82 9.61 -6.43
C ARG A 152 2.64 8.33 -6.44
N THR A 153 2.10 7.25 -6.99
CA THR A 153 2.78 5.97 -7.17
C THR A 153 2.88 5.64 -8.64
N GLY A 154 4.10 5.35 -9.08
CA GLY A 154 4.39 4.78 -10.38
C GLY A 154 4.91 3.35 -10.22
N THR A 155 4.58 2.47 -11.15
CA THR A 155 5.34 1.25 -11.36
C THR A 155 5.92 1.27 -12.76
N LEU A 156 7.22 1.01 -12.81
CA LEU A 156 7.92 0.65 -14.02
C LEU A 156 7.78 -0.86 -14.16
N TYR A 157 7.05 -1.29 -15.18
CA TYR A 157 6.89 -2.68 -15.60
C TYR A 157 5.96 -3.57 -14.69
N GLN A 158 5.10 -4.37 -15.36
CA GLN A 158 3.89 -5.16 -15.01
C GLN A 158 3.51 -5.55 -13.55
N PRO A 159 2.27 -5.27 -13.07
CA PRO A 159 1.45 -6.35 -12.47
C PRO A 159 -0.08 -6.21 -12.61
N HIS A 160 -0.85 -7.23 -12.19
CA HIS A 160 -2.25 -7.08 -11.73
C HIS A 160 -2.22 -6.35 -10.39
N LEU A 161 -2.92 -5.23 -10.21
CA LEU A 161 -2.68 -4.37 -9.04
C LEU A 161 -3.96 -3.79 -8.44
N ALA A 162 -4.03 -3.83 -7.12
CA ALA A 162 -4.99 -3.08 -6.33
C ALA A 162 -4.29 -2.45 -5.11
N PHE A 163 -4.46 -1.14 -4.94
CA PHE A 163 -4.08 -0.41 -3.73
C PHE A 163 -5.34 -0.13 -2.93
N GLU A 164 -5.35 -0.50 -1.65
CA GLU A 164 -6.37 -0.03 -0.71
C GLU A 164 -5.81 1.11 0.12
N THR A 165 -6.44 2.27 0.00
CA THR A 165 -6.14 3.49 0.75
C THR A 165 -7.28 3.81 1.70
N HIS A 166 -6.94 4.38 2.84
CA HIS A 166 -7.91 4.99 3.74
C HIS A 166 -7.67 6.50 3.67
N ILE A 167 -8.63 7.22 3.11
CA ILE A 167 -8.60 8.68 2.90
C ILE A 167 -9.42 9.35 3.99
#